data_AF-A0A938LWJ6-F1
#
_entry.id   AF-A0A938LWJ6-F1
#
_cell.length_a   1.000
_cell.length_b   1.000
_cell.length_c   1.000
_cell.angle_alpha   90.00
_cell.angle_beta   90.00
_cell.angle_gamma   90.00
#
_symmetry.space_group_name_H-M   'P 1'
#
loop_
_entity.id
_entity.type
_entity.pdbx_description
1 polymer ?
#
loop_
_entity_poly.entity_id
_entity_poly.type
_entity_poly.pdbx_seq_one_letter_code
_entity_poly.pdbx_strand_id
1 'polypeptide(L)'
;MRRRSYGMAAKATVGAGVVLLAIWASVGQAGGVPAQPAEDRLLIDSFSTPREKGVPAAKWQLVAERAAGGAYAGRVQVREHEGRTCLHLAASALPANANSPVEARRPLYVGRRPLDAHAYAGIQLTVKGTGGVFAILLRTADARHPSQYYQAELPLDGQWQEIK
;
A
#
# COMPACT_ATOMS: atom_id res chain seq x y z
N MET A 1 -24.50 27.98 14.47
CA MET A 1 -23.09 27.86 14.91
C MET A 1 -22.33 27.02 13.87
N ARG A 2 -21.25 27.51 13.24
CA ARG A 2 -20.55 26.77 12.15
C ARG A 2 -19.54 25.76 12.71
N ARG A 3 -19.73 24.45 12.50
CA ARG A 3 -18.66 23.45 12.71
C ARG A 3 -17.71 23.45 11.51
N ARG A 4 -16.39 23.53 11.76
CA ARG A 4 -15.36 23.38 10.72
C ARG A 4 -15.02 21.90 10.53
N SER A 5 -15.28 21.34 9.35
CA SER A 5 -14.72 20.03 8.97
C SER A 5 -13.24 20.17 8.63
N TYR A 6 -12.36 19.51 9.37
CA TYR A 6 -10.95 19.38 8.98
C TYR A 6 -10.75 18.13 8.13
N GLY A 7 -10.10 18.32 6.97
CA GLY A 7 -9.66 17.23 6.10
C GLY A 7 -8.50 16.47 6.74
N MET A 8 -8.76 15.21 7.08
CA MET A 8 -7.84 14.27 7.72
C MET A 8 -6.93 13.57 6.68
N ALA A 9 -5.99 12.74 7.13
CA ALA A 9 -4.96 12.12 6.29
C ALA A 9 -4.77 10.62 6.60
N ALA A 10 -4.81 9.76 5.58
CA ALA A 10 -4.39 8.36 5.69
C ALA A 10 -3.07 8.13 4.93
N LYS A 11 -2.25 7.18 5.40
CA LYS A 11 -1.02 6.75 4.74
C LYS A 11 -0.89 5.22 4.82
N ALA A 12 -0.50 4.61 3.71
CA ALA A 12 -0.07 3.22 3.66
C ALA A 12 1.44 3.16 3.38
N THR A 13 2.10 2.19 3.99
CA THR A 13 3.54 1.96 3.96
C THR A 13 3.77 0.44 3.81
N VAL A 14 4.72 0.02 2.99
CA VAL A 14 5.10 -1.41 2.85
C VAL A 14 6.62 -1.54 2.88
N GLY A 15 7.14 -2.43 3.73
CA GLY A 15 8.55 -2.78 3.77
C GLY A 15 8.94 -3.76 2.67
N ALA A 16 10.03 -3.48 1.96
CA ALA A 16 10.77 -4.30 0.98
C ALA A 16 10.04 -5.22 -0.04
N GLY A 17 8.71 -5.14 -0.21
CA GLY A 17 7.94 -5.96 -1.16
C GLY A 17 7.51 -5.25 -2.45
N VAL A 18 7.24 -6.02 -3.51
CA VAL A 18 6.68 -5.50 -4.77
C VAL A 18 5.16 -5.34 -4.64
N VAL A 19 4.65 -4.11 -4.60
CA VAL A 19 3.25 -3.83 -4.23
C VAL A 19 2.32 -3.70 -5.44
N LEU A 20 1.15 -4.33 -5.35
CA LEU A 20 -0.11 -4.05 -6.05
C LEU A 20 -1.21 -3.97 -4.97
N LEU A 21 -2.18 -3.05 -5.06
CA LEU A 21 -3.13 -2.78 -3.95
C LEU A 21 -4.58 -2.54 -4.44
N ALA A 22 -5.49 -3.36 -3.93
CA ALA A 22 -6.94 -3.22 -4.10
C ALA A 22 -7.66 -3.48 -2.76
N ILE A 23 -8.64 -2.66 -2.41
CA ILE A 23 -9.48 -2.87 -1.22
C ILE A 23 -10.77 -3.58 -1.66
N TRP A 24 -11.27 -4.54 -0.88
CA TRP A 24 -12.50 -5.28 -1.19
C TRP A 24 -13.50 -5.27 -0.02
N ALA A 25 -14.79 -5.26 -0.36
CA ALA A 25 -15.94 -5.39 0.54
C ALA A 25 -16.70 -6.71 0.26
N SER A 26 -17.65 -7.05 1.13
CA SER A 26 -18.53 -8.20 0.93
C SER A 26 -19.86 -8.05 1.69
N VAL A 27 -20.97 -8.15 0.96
CA VAL A 27 -22.33 -8.25 1.53
C VAL A 27 -22.85 -9.68 1.35
N GLY A 28 -23.51 -10.23 2.36
CA GLY A 28 -24.06 -11.59 2.30
C GLY A 28 -25.17 -11.72 1.26
N GLN A 29 -25.10 -12.75 0.42
CA GLN A 29 -26.09 -12.99 -0.64
C GLN A 29 -27.25 -13.90 -0.20
N ALA A 30 -28.43 -13.66 -0.77
CA ALA A 30 -29.53 -14.60 -0.83
C ALA A 30 -30.21 -14.55 -2.23
N GLY A 31 -29.76 -15.43 -3.13
CA GLY A 31 -30.48 -15.96 -4.30
C GLY A 31 -31.12 -15.01 -5.33
N GLY A 32 -30.59 -15.01 -6.57
CA GLY A 32 -31.39 -14.67 -7.76
C GLY A 32 -30.64 -14.12 -8.98
N VAL A 33 -30.44 -14.97 -10.01
CA VAL A 33 -30.13 -14.67 -11.44
C VAL A 33 -28.89 -13.76 -11.72
N PRO A 34 -27.95 -14.15 -12.60
CA PRO A 34 -26.66 -13.47 -12.72
C PRO A 34 -26.72 -12.11 -13.44
N ALA A 35 -26.94 -11.04 -12.68
CA ALA A 35 -26.41 -9.72 -13.03
C ALA A 35 -24.88 -9.71 -12.81
N GLN A 36 -24.11 -9.11 -13.72
CA GLN A 36 -22.67 -8.92 -13.53
C GLN A 36 -22.46 -7.96 -12.34
N PRO A 37 -21.83 -8.38 -11.22
CA PRO A 37 -21.64 -7.51 -10.07
C PRO A 37 -20.54 -6.48 -10.37
N ALA A 38 -20.90 -5.20 -10.29
CA ALA A 38 -19.95 -4.11 -10.48
C ALA A 38 -19.07 -3.93 -9.24
N GLU A 39 -17.89 -4.57 -9.25
CA GLU A 39 -16.70 -4.21 -8.46
C GLU A 39 -16.98 -3.75 -7.01
N ASP A 40 -17.12 -4.68 -6.05
CA ASP A 40 -17.19 -4.40 -4.58
C ASP A 40 -15.82 -3.92 -4.03
N ARG A 41 -15.24 -2.91 -4.68
CA ARG A 41 -13.80 -2.63 -4.68
C ARG A 41 -13.45 -1.16 -4.63
N LEU A 42 -12.23 -0.92 -4.19
CA LEU A 42 -11.49 0.30 -4.49
C LEU A 42 -10.05 -0.01 -4.86
N LEU A 43 -9.73 0.16 -6.15
CA LEU A 43 -8.35 0.11 -6.62
C LEU A 43 -7.55 1.28 -6.05
N ILE A 44 -6.46 0.99 -5.33
CA ILE A 44 -5.51 2.01 -4.85
C ILE A 44 -4.49 2.32 -5.96
N ASP A 45 -3.85 1.27 -6.48
CA ASP A 45 -2.90 1.31 -7.61
C ASP A 45 -2.78 -0.06 -8.28
N SER A 46 -2.89 -0.07 -9.60
CA SER A 46 -2.48 -1.18 -10.48
C SER A 46 -1.12 -0.94 -11.16
N PHE A 47 -0.57 0.28 -11.07
CA PHE A 47 0.65 0.76 -11.74
C PHE A 47 0.63 0.76 -13.28
N SER A 48 -0.41 0.21 -13.90
CA SER A 48 -0.73 0.27 -15.33
C SER A 48 -0.70 1.69 -15.90
N THR A 49 -0.35 1.78 -17.19
CA THR A 49 -0.54 2.98 -18.02
C THR A 49 -1.32 2.59 -19.28
N PRO A 50 -2.47 3.22 -19.60
CA PRO A 50 -3.13 4.29 -18.86
C PRO A 50 -3.63 3.84 -17.47
N ARG A 51 -3.74 4.79 -16.55
CA ARG A 51 -4.17 4.53 -15.16
C ARG A 51 -5.67 4.21 -15.13
N GLU A 52 -6.02 3.08 -14.53
CA GLU A 52 -7.40 2.70 -14.23
C GLU A 52 -8.10 3.66 -13.25
N LYS A 53 -9.44 3.64 -13.20
CA LYS A 53 -10.21 4.42 -12.22
C LYS A 53 -9.98 3.84 -10.81
N GLY A 54 -9.56 4.69 -9.88
CA GLY A 54 -9.26 4.30 -8.50
C GLY A 54 -8.89 5.52 -7.65
N VAL A 55 -8.25 5.29 -6.50
CA VAL A 55 -7.80 6.37 -5.60
C VAL A 55 -6.89 7.34 -6.36
N PRO A 56 -7.10 8.68 -6.24
CA PRO A 56 -6.28 9.70 -6.90
C PRO A 56 -4.77 9.48 -6.77
N ALA A 57 -4.04 9.89 -7.81
CA ALA A 57 -2.62 9.58 -8.04
C ALA A 57 -1.65 10.30 -7.09
N ALA A 58 -1.67 9.92 -5.81
CA ALA A 58 -0.61 10.21 -4.87
C ALA A 58 0.65 9.40 -5.26
N LYS A 59 1.78 10.07 -5.50
CA LYS A 59 3.05 9.38 -5.78
C LYS A 59 3.51 8.58 -4.57
N TRP A 60 3.98 7.36 -4.82
CA TRP A 60 4.76 6.60 -3.86
C TRP A 60 6.10 7.29 -3.57
N GLN A 61 6.57 7.12 -2.35
CA GLN A 61 7.82 7.69 -1.84
C GLN A 61 8.63 6.60 -1.15
N LEU A 62 9.95 6.62 -1.37
CA LEU A 62 10.88 5.87 -0.54
C LEU A 62 10.91 6.46 0.89
N VAL A 63 10.89 5.60 1.89
CA VAL A 63 11.42 5.87 3.23
C VAL A 63 12.61 4.95 3.43
N ALA A 64 13.76 5.53 3.74
CA ALA A 64 14.98 4.78 4.03
C ALA A 64 15.92 5.69 4.82
N GLU A 65 16.74 5.08 5.67
CA GLU A 65 17.92 5.75 6.21
C GLU A 65 18.90 6.11 5.06
N ARG A 66 19.68 7.18 5.24
CA ARG A 66 20.78 7.48 4.33
C ARG A 66 22.03 6.77 4.83
N ALA A 67 22.72 6.08 3.93
CA ALA A 67 24.07 5.59 4.20
C ALA A 67 25.01 6.77 4.49
N ALA A 68 26.13 6.51 5.16
CA ALA A 68 27.09 7.55 5.56
C ALA A 68 27.60 8.44 4.40
N GLY A 69 27.60 7.91 3.16
CA GLY A 69 27.90 8.67 1.93
C GLY A 69 26.73 9.47 1.33
N GLY A 70 25.65 9.71 2.08
CA GLY A 70 24.48 10.50 1.66
C GLY A 70 23.49 9.81 0.73
N ALA A 71 23.87 8.71 0.07
CA ALA A 71 22.98 7.88 -0.73
C ALA A 71 21.88 7.23 0.13
N TYR A 72 20.68 7.07 -0.42
CA TYR A 72 19.61 6.31 0.24
C TYR A 72 19.93 4.81 0.23
N ALA A 73 19.63 4.10 1.32
CA ALA A 73 19.80 2.66 1.42
C ALA A 73 18.74 1.84 0.63
N GLY A 74 18.11 2.42 -0.39
CA GLY A 74 17.10 1.76 -1.21
C GLY A 74 16.56 2.61 -2.35
N ARG A 75 15.62 2.05 -3.10
CA ARG A 75 15.00 2.66 -4.29
C ARG A 75 13.56 2.17 -4.47
N VAL A 76 12.66 3.10 -4.80
CA VAL A 76 11.29 2.81 -5.23
C VAL A 76 11.14 3.27 -6.68
N GLN A 77 10.70 2.38 -7.57
CA GLN A 77 10.41 2.70 -8.97
C GLN A 77 9.26 1.84 -9.50
N VAL A 78 8.43 2.41 -10.39
CA VAL A 78 7.53 1.58 -11.21
C VAL A 78 8.34 0.96 -12.34
N ARG A 79 8.14 -0.33 -12.59
CA ARG A 79 8.78 -1.08 -13.69
C ARG A 79 7.91 -2.26 -14.10
N GLU A 80 8.26 -2.89 -15.21
CA GLU A 80 7.85 -4.26 -15.47
C GLU A 80 8.76 -5.26 -14.73
N HIS A 81 8.17 -6.35 -14.24
CA HIS A 81 8.82 -7.54 -13.71
C HIS A 81 7.93 -8.76 -14.02
N GLU A 82 8.47 -9.77 -14.71
CA GLU A 82 7.75 -11.02 -15.04
C GLU A 82 6.40 -10.77 -15.76
N GLY A 83 6.38 -9.86 -16.75
CA GLY A 83 5.19 -9.49 -17.51
C GLY A 83 4.16 -8.64 -16.74
N ARG A 84 4.47 -8.20 -15.51
CA ARG A 84 3.59 -7.39 -14.66
C ARG A 84 4.19 -6.01 -14.42
N THR A 85 3.41 -4.94 -14.65
CA THR A 85 3.79 -3.60 -14.21
C THR A 85 3.53 -3.46 -12.71
N CYS A 86 4.53 -3.00 -11.95
CA CYS A 86 4.50 -3.07 -10.49
C CYS A 86 5.36 -2.00 -9.82
N LEU A 87 5.12 -1.73 -8.54
CA LEU A 87 6.02 -0.92 -7.71
C LEU A 87 7.17 -1.77 -7.16
N HIS A 88 8.34 -1.66 -7.77
CA HIS A 88 9.53 -2.37 -7.34
C HIS A 88 10.30 -1.55 -6.31
N LEU A 89 10.23 -2.01 -5.06
CA LEU A 89 11.02 -1.53 -3.94
C LEU A 89 12.25 -2.43 -3.77
N ALA A 90 13.45 -1.84 -3.78
CA ALA A 90 14.70 -2.53 -3.53
C ALA A 90 15.45 -1.87 -2.37
N ALA A 91 16.00 -2.68 -1.47
CA ALA A 91 16.97 -2.24 -0.48
C ALA A 91 18.40 -2.43 -1.01
N SER A 92 19.31 -1.52 -0.67
CA SER A 92 20.74 -1.83 -0.63
C SER A 92 21.03 -2.65 0.62
N ALA A 93 22.22 -3.25 0.72
CA ALA A 93 22.65 -3.87 1.98
C ALA A 93 22.63 -2.81 3.10
N LEU A 94 21.69 -2.93 4.03
CA LEU A 94 21.63 -2.09 5.22
C LEU A 94 22.82 -2.42 6.14
N PRO A 95 23.43 -1.44 6.81
CA PRO A 95 24.33 -1.73 7.91
C PRO A 95 23.55 -2.37 9.06
N ALA A 96 24.19 -3.25 9.83
CA ALA A 96 23.53 -4.05 10.87
C ALA A 96 22.92 -3.23 12.03
N ASN A 97 23.19 -1.92 12.08
CA ASN A 97 22.67 -0.95 13.05
C ASN A 97 21.66 0.05 12.44
N ALA A 98 21.10 -0.23 11.27
CA ALA A 98 20.08 0.63 10.65
C ALA A 98 18.84 0.75 11.55
N ASN A 99 18.39 1.99 11.79
CA ASN A 99 17.34 2.30 12.77
C ASN A 99 15.92 2.27 12.17
N SER A 100 15.79 1.98 10.88
CA SER A 100 14.50 1.87 10.18
C SER A 100 14.61 0.99 8.93
N PRO A 101 13.54 0.23 8.59
CA PRO A 101 13.50 -0.56 7.35
C PRO A 101 13.44 0.33 6.09
N VAL A 102 13.61 -0.29 4.94
CA VAL A 102 13.40 0.35 3.63
C VAL A 102 11.94 0.16 3.21
N GLU A 103 11.20 1.26 3.08
CA GLU A 103 9.76 1.26 2.84
C GLU A 103 9.36 2.01 1.56
N ALA A 104 8.26 1.60 0.95
CA ALA A 104 7.50 2.41 0.01
C ALA A 104 6.22 2.89 0.70
N ARG A 105 5.98 4.21 0.74
CA ARG A 105 4.76 4.80 1.30
C ARG A 105 3.98 5.62 0.27
N ARG A 106 2.65 5.66 0.39
CA ARG A 106 1.81 6.69 -0.24
C ARG A 106 0.71 7.20 0.69
N PRO A 107 0.32 8.49 0.59
CA PRO A 107 -0.92 8.95 1.17
C PRO A 107 -2.14 8.40 0.41
N LEU A 108 -3.22 8.16 1.16
CA LEU A 108 -4.54 7.75 0.64
C LEU A 108 -5.54 8.87 0.96
N TYR A 109 -5.96 9.60 -0.07
CA TYR A 109 -6.83 10.77 0.05
C TYR A 109 -7.85 10.78 -1.09
N VAL A 110 -9.04 11.30 -0.80
CA VAL A 110 -10.06 11.68 -1.79
C VAL A 110 -10.23 13.19 -1.71
N GLY A 111 -9.71 13.90 -2.72
CA GLY A 111 -9.62 15.37 -2.72
C GLY A 111 -8.74 15.89 -1.57
N ARG A 112 -9.36 16.57 -0.59
CA ARG A 112 -8.69 17.12 0.61
C ARG A 112 -9.02 16.36 1.91
N ARG A 113 -9.60 15.16 1.80
CA ARG A 113 -9.99 14.28 2.92
C ARG A 113 -9.20 12.96 2.81
N PRO A 114 -9.06 12.16 3.89
CA PRO A 114 -8.43 10.87 3.76
C PRO A 114 -9.31 9.98 2.89
N LEU A 115 -8.81 8.83 2.49
CA LEU A 115 -9.71 7.75 2.14
C LEU A 115 -10.50 7.34 3.39
N ASP A 116 -11.82 7.46 3.34
CA ASP A 116 -12.71 6.74 4.24
C ASP A 116 -12.81 5.30 3.74
N ALA A 117 -12.45 4.35 4.60
CA ALA A 117 -12.38 2.93 4.28
C ALA A 117 -13.35 2.09 5.13
N HIS A 118 -14.27 2.70 5.89
CA HIS A 118 -15.19 1.97 6.77
C HIS A 118 -16.14 1.00 6.01
N ALA A 119 -16.33 1.21 4.70
CA ALA A 119 -17.14 0.33 3.86
C ALA A 119 -16.45 -1.00 3.47
N TYR A 120 -15.16 -1.19 3.79
CA TYR A 120 -14.37 -2.34 3.35
C TYR A 120 -13.85 -3.17 4.52
N ALA A 121 -13.68 -4.49 4.30
CA ALA A 121 -13.32 -5.43 5.36
C ALA A 121 -11.80 -5.63 5.52
N GLY A 122 -11.02 -5.45 4.45
CA GLY A 122 -9.59 -5.75 4.41
C GLY A 122 -8.90 -5.18 3.18
N ILE A 123 -7.60 -5.43 3.04
CA ILE A 123 -6.77 -4.89 1.94
C ILE A 123 -6.13 -6.03 1.19
N GLN A 124 -6.55 -6.22 -0.06
CA GLN A 124 -5.92 -7.16 -0.97
C GLN A 124 -4.63 -6.59 -1.56
N LEU A 125 -3.58 -7.42 -1.57
CA LEU A 125 -2.34 -7.17 -2.29
C LEU A 125 -2.06 -8.28 -3.30
N THR A 126 -1.47 -7.92 -4.44
CA THR A 126 -0.69 -8.88 -5.26
C THR A 126 0.78 -8.52 -5.08
N VAL A 127 1.56 -9.45 -4.53
CA VAL A 127 2.90 -9.14 -4.02
C VAL A 127 3.90 -10.25 -4.33
N LYS A 128 5.15 -9.84 -4.57
CA LYS A 128 6.32 -10.71 -4.66
C LYS A 128 7.46 -10.14 -3.82
N GLY A 129 8.17 -11.03 -3.13
CA GLY A 129 9.33 -10.72 -2.29
C GLY A 129 10.56 -11.53 -2.72
N THR A 130 11.65 -11.42 -1.98
CA THR A 130 12.91 -12.15 -2.21
C THR A 130 13.08 -13.38 -1.30
N GLY A 131 11.99 -13.87 -0.73
CA GLY A 131 12.01 -14.75 0.44
C GLY A 131 12.06 -13.94 1.75
N GLY A 132 11.40 -14.45 2.80
CA GLY A 132 11.42 -13.87 4.15
C GLY A 132 10.11 -13.18 4.57
N VAL A 133 10.14 -12.51 5.73
CA VAL A 133 8.98 -11.79 6.29
C VAL A 133 9.05 -10.31 5.94
N PHE A 134 7.99 -9.83 5.33
CA PHE A 134 7.77 -8.41 4.99
C PHE A 134 6.59 -7.89 5.81
N ALA A 135 6.26 -6.60 5.71
CA ALA A 135 5.13 -6.03 6.46
C ALA A 135 4.40 -4.95 5.66
N ILE A 136 3.08 -4.95 5.77
CA ILE A 136 2.24 -3.79 5.46
C ILE A 136 1.94 -3.02 6.74
N LEU A 137 2.12 -1.71 6.69
CA LEU A 137 1.88 -0.78 7.79
C LEU A 137 0.83 0.25 7.35
N LEU A 138 -0.28 0.30 8.08
CA LEU A 138 -1.42 1.16 7.81
C LEU A 138 -1.54 2.24 8.88
N ARG A 139 -1.79 3.48 8.44
CA ARG A 139 -2.00 4.62 9.33
C ARG A 139 -3.35 5.30 9.06
N THR A 140 -4.30 4.99 9.93
CA THR A 140 -5.50 5.81 10.17
C THR A 140 -5.12 7.08 10.96
N ALA A 141 -6.11 7.89 11.35
CA ALA A 141 -5.86 9.03 12.23
C ALA A 141 -5.77 8.66 13.72
N ASP A 142 -6.18 7.45 14.12
CA ASP A 142 -6.14 6.97 15.52
C ASP A 142 -4.75 6.48 15.94
N ALA A 143 -3.88 6.26 14.96
CA ALA A 143 -2.44 6.37 15.12
C ALA A 143 -2.02 7.84 15.37
N ARG A 144 -2.09 8.26 16.64
CA ARG A 144 -1.74 9.62 17.08
C ARG A 144 -0.23 9.88 17.05
N HIS A 145 0.60 8.88 17.35
CA HIS A 145 2.07 9.02 17.34
C HIS A 145 2.65 8.77 15.93
N PRO A 146 3.72 9.47 15.49
CA PRO A 146 4.28 9.28 14.16
C PRO A 146 4.76 7.86 13.83
N SER A 147 5.20 7.08 14.83
CA SER A 147 5.61 5.68 14.71
C SER A 147 4.52 4.65 15.03
N GLN A 148 3.28 5.08 15.28
CA GLN A 148 2.16 4.19 15.54
C GLN A 148 1.54 3.75 14.21
N TYR A 149 1.39 2.44 14.02
CA TYR A 149 0.82 1.82 12.83
C TYR A 149 -0.01 0.59 13.23
N TYR A 150 -0.97 0.23 12.38
CA TYR A 150 -1.49 -1.14 12.35
C TYR A 150 -0.58 -1.92 11.40
N GLN A 151 -0.06 -3.07 11.83
CA GLN A 151 0.89 -3.88 11.06
C GLN A 151 0.32 -5.27 10.81
N ALA A 152 0.50 -5.79 9.61
CA ALA A 152 0.35 -7.20 9.29
C ALA A 152 1.63 -7.72 8.62
N GLU A 153 2.08 -8.89 9.04
CA GLU A 153 3.26 -9.55 8.48
C GLU A 153 2.89 -10.38 7.24
N LEU A 154 3.78 -10.38 6.26
CA LEU A 154 3.61 -10.95 4.94
C LEU A 154 4.77 -11.93 4.70
N PRO A 155 4.63 -13.23 5.00
CA PRO A 155 5.64 -14.22 4.67
C PRO A 155 5.63 -14.47 3.15
N LEU A 156 6.72 -14.12 2.47
CA LEU A 156 6.86 -14.25 1.01
C LEU A 156 7.90 -15.31 0.66
N ASP A 157 7.63 -16.07 -0.40
CA ASP A 157 8.35 -17.28 -0.82
C ASP A 157 9.24 -17.10 -2.06
N GLY A 158 9.19 -15.92 -2.70
CA GLY A 158 9.84 -15.63 -3.98
C GLY A 158 8.89 -15.65 -5.19
N GLN A 159 7.62 -16.02 -5.00
CA GLN A 159 6.60 -16.02 -6.05
C GLN A 159 5.63 -14.84 -5.93
N TRP A 160 4.77 -14.70 -6.93
CA TRP A 160 3.64 -13.76 -6.89
C TRP A 160 2.46 -14.38 -6.15
N GLN A 161 2.07 -13.77 -5.03
CA GLN A 161 0.95 -14.21 -4.20
C GLN A 161 -0.17 -13.15 -4.18
N GLU A 162 -1.40 -13.59 -3.92
CA GLU A 162 -2.54 -12.72 -3.55
C GLU A 162 -2.83 -12.87 -2.05
N ILE A 163 -2.73 -11.78 -1.30
CA ILE A 163 -2.96 -11.70 0.16
C ILE A 163 -4.16 -10.76 0.40
N LYS A 164 -4.92 -10.93 1.49
CA LYS A 164 -6.18 -10.20 1.78
C LYS A 164 -6.33 -9.85 3.25
#